data_AF-A0A8H5FEC7-F1
#
_entry.id   AF-A0A8H5FEC7-F1
#
_cell.length_a   1.000
_cell.length_b   1.000
_cell.length_c   1.000
_cell.angle_alpha   90.00
_cell.angle_beta   90.00
_cell.angle_gamma   90.00
#
_symmetry.space_group_name_H-M   'P 1'
#
loop_
_entity.id
_entity.type
_entity.pdbx_description
1 polymer ?
#
loop_
_entity_poly.entity_id
_entity_poly.type
_entity_poly.pdbx_seq_one_letter_code
_entity_poly.pdbx_strand_id
1 'polypeptide(L)'
;MPLKPTWSVHELLSSYPSPKLPPDTLRKLYTLSALVPPEAGTPEHAKVTKELEEMVRLVEAVRLVTTQGVVVAGRGEKEDMDRKHYGNPDDDREDGYGQELLQHAARTVDGYYVVETDRTRRTSSDS
;
A
#
# COMPACT_ATOMS: atom_id res chain seq x y z
N MET A 1 -6.16 39.36 -19.69
CA MET A 1 -5.83 38.18 -20.52
C MET A 1 -4.32 37.99 -20.52
N PRO A 2 -3.80 36.74 -20.48
CA PRO A 2 -2.36 36.50 -20.59
C PRO A 2 -1.85 36.97 -21.96
N LEU A 3 -0.73 37.68 -21.96
CA LEU A 3 -0.17 38.36 -23.15
C LEU A 3 0.81 37.48 -23.95
N LYS A 4 1.10 36.27 -23.46
CA LYS A 4 2.00 35.29 -24.09
C LYS A 4 1.32 33.92 -24.10
N PRO A 5 1.59 33.07 -25.10
CA PRO A 5 1.12 31.69 -25.08
C PRO A 5 1.75 30.99 -23.87
N THR A 6 0.90 30.59 -22.93
CA THR A 6 1.27 29.73 -21.81
C THR A 6 0.90 28.30 -22.17
N TRP A 7 1.79 27.37 -21.89
CA TRP A 7 1.56 25.95 -22.06
C TRP A 7 0.40 25.48 -21.18
N SER A 8 -0.42 24.58 -21.72
CA SER A 8 -1.47 23.92 -20.95
C SER A 8 -0.85 22.87 -20.02
N VAL A 9 -1.32 22.80 -18.77
CA VAL A 9 -0.90 21.75 -17.82
C VAL A 9 -1.23 20.36 -18.37
N HIS A 10 -2.38 20.23 -19.05
CA HIS A 10 -2.78 18.97 -19.66
C HIS A 10 -1.81 18.53 -20.76
N GLU A 11 -1.38 19.48 -21.60
CA GLU A 11 -0.41 19.23 -22.68
C GLU A 11 0.94 18.79 -22.10
N LEU A 12 1.41 19.45 -21.04
CA LEU A 12 2.65 19.10 -20.34
C LEU A 12 2.58 17.67 -19.76
N LEU A 13 1.54 17.33 -19.01
CA LEU A 13 1.39 15.99 -18.42
C LEU A 13 1.22 14.90 -19.50
N SER A 14 0.54 15.23 -20.60
CA SER A 14 0.34 14.34 -21.75
C SER A 14 1.60 14.08 -22.58
N SER A 15 2.68 14.84 -22.35
CA SER A 15 3.96 14.66 -23.06
C SER A 15 4.85 13.58 -22.46
N TYR A 16 4.65 13.20 -21.18
CA TYR A 16 5.48 12.20 -20.52
C TYR A 16 5.16 10.78 -20.99
N PRO A 17 6.15 9.90 -21.19
CA PRO A 17 5.88 8.50 -21.55
C PRO A 17 5.19 7.77 -20.38
N SER A 18 4.22 6.91 -20.67
CA SER A 18 3.69 5.97 -19.66
C SER A 18 4.71 4.83 -19.45
N PRO A 19 5.18 4.61 -18.22
CA PRO A 19 6.05 3.46 -17.94
C PRO A 19 5.25 2.17 -18.09
N LYS A 20 5.89 1.13 -18.64
CA LYS A 20 5.26 -0.19 -18.78
C LYS A 20 5.52 -1.03 -17.54
N LEU A 21 4.46 -1.55 -16.94
CA LEU A 21 4.55 -2.40 -15.76
C LEU A 21 4.67 -3.87 -16.13
N PRO A 22 5.72 -4.59 -15.70
CA PRO A 22 5.81 -6.03 -15.89
C PRO A 22 4.69 -6.75 -15.12
N PRO A 23 4.10 -7.82 -15.66
CA PRO A 23 3.01 -8.55 -15.01
C PRO A 23 3.43 -9.11 -13.63
N ASP A 24 4.69 -9.52 -13.49
CA ASP A 24 5.25 -9.99 -12.21
C ASP A 24 5.27 -8.90 -11.13
N THR A 25 5.45 -7.64 -11.53
CA THR A 25 5.43 -6.50 -10.61
C THR A 25 4.01 -6.26 -10.10
N LEU A 26 3.00 -6.35 -10.97
CA LEU A 26 1.61 -6.23 -10.57
C LEU A 26 1.24 -7.33 -9.58
N ARG A 27 1.58 -8.59 -9.87
CA ARG A 27 1.36 -9.72 -8.94
C ARG A 27 2.06 -9.50 -7.60
N LYS A 28 3.29 -8.98 -7.60
CA LYS A 28 4.03 -8.65 -6.37
C LYS A 28 3.31 -7.57 -5.56
N LEU A 29 2.80 -6.52 -6.20
CA LEU A 29 2.03 -5.47 -5.53
C LEU A 29 0.76 -6.02 -4.87
N TYR A 30 0.00 -6.87 -5.58
CA TYR A 30 -1.17 -7.53 -4.99
C TYR A 30 -0.80 -8.38 -3.78
N THR A 31 0.31 -9.11 -3.86
CA THR A 31 0.80 -9.94 -2.74
C THR A 31 1.17 -9.08 -1.54
N LEU A 32 1.88 -7.96 -1.74
CA LEU A 32 2.27 -7.03 -0.68
C LEU A 32 1.07 -6.31 -0.05
N SER A 33 0.03 -6.06 -0.84
CA SER A 33 -1.22 -5.46 -0.38
C SER A 33 -2.20 -6.48 0.20
N ALA A 34 -1.83 -7.77 0.28
CA ALA A 34 -2.69 -8.87 0.70
C ALA A 34 -4.02 -8.95 -0.09
N LEU A 35 -3.98 -8.61 -1.38
CA LEU A 35 -5.12 -8.66 -2.29
C LEU A 35 -5.02 -9.88 -3.22
N VAL A 36 -6.19 -10.36 -3.67
CA VAL A 36 -6.27 -11.40 -4.71
C VAL A 36 -6.17 -10.73 -6.09
N PRO A 37 -5.15 -11.06 -6.91
CA PRO A 37 -5.01 -10.47 -8.24
C PRO A 37 -6.07 -11.01 -9.22
N PRO A 38 -6.56 -10.18 -10.16
CA PRO A 38 -7.38 -10.67 -11.26
C PRO A 38 -6.54 -11.63 -12.15
N GLU A 39 -7.21 -12.59 -12.79
CA GLU A 39 -6.53 -13.56 -13.63
C GLU A 39 -5.79 -12.89 -14.80
N ALA A 40 -4.60 -13.38 -15.12
CA ALA A 40 -3.78 -12.83 -16.20
C ALA A 40 -4.50 -12.97 -17.55
N GLY A 41 -4.51 -11.89 -18.34
CA GLY A 41 -5.19 -11.85 -19.64
C GLY A 41 -6.68 -11.51 -19.58
N THR A 42 -7.26 -11.33 -18.39
CA THR A 42 -8.61 -10.79 -18.25
C THR A 42 -8.67 -9.29 -18.61
N PRO A 43 -9.84 -8.79 -19.07
CA PRO A 43 -10.01 -7.35 -19.30
C PRO A 43 -9.83 -6.52 -18.01
N GLU A 44 -10.15 -7.10 -16.86
CA GLU A 44 -9.96 -6.47 -15.55
C GLU A 44 -8.48 -6.29 -15.24
N HIS A 45 -7.66 -7.32 -15.46
CA HIS A 45 -6.20 -7.22 -15.31
C HIS A 45 -5.62 -6.14 -16.23
N ALA A 46 -6.05 -6.06 -17.49
CA ALA A 46 -5.60 -5.03 -18.43
C ALA A 46 -6.02 -3.62 -17.98
N LYS A 47 -7.26 -3.46 -17.48
CA LYS A 47 -7.77 -2.19 -16.95
C LYS A 47 -6.93 -1.70 -15.77
N VAL A 48 -6.72 -2.56 -14.76
CA VAL A 48 -5.95 -2.18 -13.56
C VAL A 48 -4.49 -1.87 -13.92
N THR A 49 -3.89 -2.64 -14.84
CA THR A 49 -2.53 -2.38 -15.29
C THR A 49 -2.44 -0.98 -15.90
N LYS A 50 -3.35 -0.63 -16.81
CA LYS A 50 -3.40 0.69 -17.44
C LYS A 50 -3.58 1.82 -16.43
N GLU A 51 -4.50 1.66 -15.48
CA GLU A 51 -4.75 2.66 -14.43
C GLU A 51 -3.49 2.87 -13.56
N LEU A 52 -2.77 1.80 -13.23
CA LEU A 52 -1.53 1.91 -12.46
C LEU A 52 -0.42 2.59 -13.27
N GLU A 53 -0.27 2.28 -14.55
CA GLU A 53 0.69 2.94 -15.45
C GLU A 53 0.41 4.45 -15.58
N GLU A 54 -0.86 4.84 -15.68
CA GLU A 54 -1.28 6.25 -15.70
C GLU A 54 -0.97 6.96 -14.37
N MET A 55 -1.20 6.31 -13.23
CA MET A 55 -0.83 6.87 -11.91
C MET A 55 0.69 7.03 -11.77
N VAL A 56 1.47 6.03 -12.18
CA VAL A 56 2.94 6.10 -12.11
C VAL A 56 3.45 7.23 -12.99
N ARG A 57 2.91 7.39 -14.21
CA ARG A 57 3.27 8.50 -15.10
C ARG A 57 3.08 9.87 -14.45
N LEU A 58 1.98 10.07 -13.71
CA LEU A 58 1.72 11.33 -13.01
C LEU A 58 2.75 11.58 -11.91
N VAL A 59 3.15 10.54 -11.17
CA VAL A 59 4.15 10.63 -10.11
C VAL A 59 5.56 10.82 -10.67
N GLU A 60 5.88 10.24 -11.83
CA GLU A 60 7.18 10.39 -12.47
C GLU A 60 7.48 11.84 -12.88
N ALA A 61 6.46 12.65 -13.18
CA ALA A 61 6.64 14.07 -13.44
C ALA A 61 7.33 14.80 -12.27
N VAL A 62 7.15 14.33 -11.03
CA VAL A 62 7.80 14.90 -9.84
C VAL A 62 9.32 14.69 -9.87
N ARG A 63 9.82 13.67 -10.55
CA ARG A 63 11.27 13.39 -10.64
C ARG A 63 12.05 14.49 -11.38
N LEU A 64 11.37 15.30 -12.18
CA LEU A 64 11.99 16.42 -12.91
C LEU A 64 12.17 17.67 -12.05
N VAL A 65 11.55 17.71 -10.86
CA VAL A 65 11.65 18.84 -9.96
C VAL A 65 12.98 18.77 -9.19
N THR A 66 13.72 19.88 -9.16
CA THR A 66 14.95 19.99 -8.37
C THR A 66 14.63 19.99 -6.89
N THR A 67 15.13 19.00 -6.16
CA THR A 67 14.96 18.85 -4.70
C THR A 67 16.19 19.27 -3.90
N GLN A 68 17.13 20.00 -4.53
CA GLN A 68 18.37 20.42 -3.89
C GLN A 68 18.08 21.30 -2.66
N GLY A 69 18.61 20.90 -1.50
CA GLY A 69 18.42 21.62 -0.23
C GLY A 69 17.13 21.27 0.52
N VAL A 70 16.30 20.36 0.01
CA VAL A 70 15.12 19.86 0.73
C VAL A 70 15.54 18.78 1.71
N VAL A 71 15.17 18.94 2.99
CA VAL A 71 15.34 17.92 4.02
C VAL A 71 14.05 17.12 4.13
N VAL A 72 14.13 15.81 3.98
CA VAL A 72 12.98 14.91 4.18
C VAL A 72 12.72 14.80 5.68
N ALA A 73 11.62 15.36 6.14
CA ALA A 73 11.13 15.14 7.50
C ALA A 73 10.09 14.01 7.50
N GLY A 74 10.33 12.95 8.28
CA GLY A 74 9.33 11.92 8.52
C GLY A 74 8.25 12.43 9.47
N ARG A 75 6.99 12.03 9.26
CA ARG A 75 5.95 12.13 10.31
C ARG A 75 6.39 11.23 11.47
N GLY A 76 6.98 11.84 12.49
CA GLY A 76 7.54 11.13 13.66
C GLY A 76 8.73 11.86 14.28
N GLU A 77 9.37 12.76 13.55
CA GLU A 77 10.47 13.58 14.08
C GLU A 77 9.94 14.98 14.41
N LYS A 78 9.99 15.34 15.70
CA LYS A 78 9.53 16.56 16.39
C LYS A 78 8.05 16.71 16.78
N GLU A 79 7.08 16.30 15.97
CA GLU A 79 5.67 16.71 16.16
C GLU A 79 4.66 15.55 16.39
N ASP A 80 5.11 14.44 16.97
CA ASP A 80 4.16 13.44 17.48
C ASP A 80 3.60 13.90 18.83
N MET A 81 2.70 14.88 18.78
CA MET A 81 1.98 15.39 19.96
C MET A 81 1.11 14.27 20.58
N ASP A 82 0.68 13.31 19.77
CA ASP A 82 -0.10 12.15 20.23
C ASP A 82 0.75 11.27 21.13
N ARG A 83 2.00 10.96 20.73
CA ARG A 83 2.91 10.17 21.58
C ARG A 83 3.28 10.85 22.90
N LYS A 84 3.25 12.18 22.97
CA LYS A 84 3.51 12.93 24.22
C LYS A 84 2.28 13.02 25.13
N HIS A 85 1.07 12.98 24.57
CA HIS A 85 -0.18 13.12 25.33
C HIS A 85 -0.79 11.78 25.76
N TYR A 86 -0.57 10.70 25.01
CA TYR A 86 -1.21 9.41 25.26
C TYR A 86 -0.32 8.39 26.00
N GLY A 87 0.86 8.80 26.47
CA GLY A 87 1.78 7.92 27.19
C GLY A 87 2.37 6.82 26.30
N ASN A 88 3.31 6.05 26.85
CA ASN A 88 3.71 4.80 26.21
C ASN A 88 2.65 3.75 26.57
N PRO A 89 1.95 3.11 25.61
CA PRO A 89 0.91 2.11 25.90
C PRO A 89 1.43 0.84 26.60
N ASP A 90 2.73 0.78 26.90
CA ASP A 90 3.36 -0.27 27.70
C ASP A 90 3.37 0.06 29.20
N ASP A 91 3.17 1.32 29.60
CA ASP A 91 3.32 1.76 30.99
C ASP A 91 2.06 1.49 31.85
N ASP A 92 0.88 1.35 31.23
CA ASP A 92 -0.43 1.17 31.91
C ASP A 92 -1.08 -0.22 31.69
N ARG A 93 -0.28 -1.24 31.32
CA ARG A 93 -0.83 -2.58 31.09
C ARG A 93 -1.13 -3.29 32.42
N GLU A 94 -2.37 -3.23 32.88
CA GLU A 94 -2.87 -4.16 33.89
C GLU A 94 -2.93 -5.59 33.31
N ASP A 95 -2.50 -6.57 34.11
CA ASP A 95 -2.50 -7.98 33.75
C ASP A 95 -3.93 -8.45 33.40
N GLY A 96 -4.19 -8.71 32.11
CA GLY A 96 -5.49 -9.21 31.62
C GLY A 96 -6.13 -8.41 30.49
N TYR A 97 -5.63 -7.22 30.17
CA TYR A 97 -6.22 -6.25 29.21
C TYR A 97 -6.31 -6.68 27.73
N GLY A 98 -5.98 -7.91 27.38
CA GLY A 98 -5.95 -8.40 25.99
C GLY A 98 -7.15 -9.25 25.58
N GLN A 99 -7.78 -9.97 26.51
CA GLN A 99 -8.84 -10.93 26.18
C GLN A 99 -10.16 -10.26 25.84
N GLU A 100 -10.45 -9.09 26.41
CA GLU A 100 -11.64 -8.30 26.08
C GLU A 100 -11.67 -7.89 24.59
N LEU A 101 -10.48 -7.70 23.98
CA LEU A 101 -10.36 -7.36 22.56
C LEU A 101 -10.87 -8.46 21.62
N LEU A 102 -10.98 -9.69 22.12
CA LEU A 102 -11.51 -10.82 21.36
C LEU A 102 -13.00 -10.66 21.03
N GLN A 103 -13.75 -9.82 21.76
CA GLN A 103 -15.16 -9.54 21.45
C GLN A 103 -15.34 -8.85 20.09
N HIS A 104 -14.29 -8.22 19.55
CA HIS A 104 -14.29 -7.56 18.25
C HIS A 104 -13.82 -8.47 17.11
N ALA A 105 -13.38 -9.69 17.43
CA ALA A 105 -12.93 -10.65 16.44
C ALA A 105 -14.12 -11.36 15.78
N ALA A 106 -14.04 -11.58 14.47
CA ALA A 106 -15.07 -12.34 13.75
C ALA A 106 -15.11 -13.82 14.18
N ARG A 107 -13.96 -14.39 14.60
CA ARG A 107 -13.82 -15.78 15.04
C ARG A 107 -12.77 -15.91 16.14
N THR A 108 -13.12 -16.65 17.19
CA THR A 108 -12.24 -16.97 18.32
C THR A 108 -12.45 -18.42 18.73
N VAL A 109 -11.40 -19.09 19.18
CA VAL A 109 -11.45 -20.45 19.74
C VAL A 109 -10.52 -20.49 20.95
N ASP A 110 -11.01 -21.04 22.07
CA ASP A 110 -10.27 -21.21 23.33
C ASP A 110 -9.53 -19.95 23.83
N GLY A 111 -10.10 -18.76 23.58
CA GLY A 111 -9.50 -17.49 23.99
C GLY A 111 -8.40 -16.97 23.06
N TYR A 112 -8.35 -17.43 21.81
CA TYR A 112 -7.38 -16.98 20.81
C TYR A 112 -8.05 -16.59 19.48
N TYR A 113 -7.39 -15.69 18.73
CA TYR A 113 -7.73 -15.42 17.33
C TYR A 113 -7.47 -16.66 16.48
N VAL A 114 -8.42 -16.98 15.59
CA VAL A 114 -8.27 -18.09 14.65
C VAL A 114 -7.98 -17.55 13.26
N VAL A 115 -6.88 -18.03 12.68
CA VAL A 115 -6.51 -17.75 11.29
C VAL A 115 -6.48 -19.07 10.54
N GLU A 116 -7.21 -19.13 9.43
CA GLU A 116 -7.15 -20.27 8.52
C GLU A 116 -5.76 -20.28 7.86
N THR A 117 -4.98 -21.33 8.14
CA THR A 117 -3.69 -21.54 7.47
C THR A 117 -3.83 -22.64 6.45
N ASP A 118 -3.67 -22.31 5.16
CA ASP A 118 -3.52 -23.31 4.10
C ASP A 118 -2.16 -24.02 4.23
N ARG A 119 -2.08 -25.00 5.13
CA ARG A 119 -0.94 -25.93 5.17
C ARG A 119 -1.20 -27.05 4.17
N THR A 120 -0.63 -26.92 2.98
CA THR A 120 -0.59 -28.00 1.99
C THR A 120 0.29 -29.15 2.50
N ARG A 121 -0.31 -30.09 3.24
CA ARG A 121 0.35 -31.34 3.61
C ARG A 121 0.44 -32.20 2.34
N ARG A 122 1.59 -32.18 1.65
CA ARG A 122 1.92 -33.19 0.64
C ARG A 122 1.96 -34.55 1.35
N THR A 123 0.86 -35.28 1.32
CA THR A 123 0.88 -36.72 1.59
C THR A 123 1.37 -37.38 0.31
N SER A 124 2.66 -37.73 0.27
CA SER A 124 3.19 -38.72 -0.66
C SER A 124 2.55 -40.07 -0.31
N SER A 125 1.51 -40.44 -1.04
CA SER A 125 1.07 -41.83 -1.12
C SER A 125 1.96 -42.53 -2.15
N ASP A 126 3.05 -43.09 -1.66
CA ASP A 126 3.85 -44.12 -2.32
C ASP A 126 3.41 -45.46 -1.72
N SER A 127 2.71 -46.28 -2.51
CA SER A 127 2.58 -47.76 -2.44
C SER A 127 1.54 -48.23 -3.46
#